data_AF-A0A970J2T0-F1
#
_entry.id   AF-A0A970J2T0-F1
#
_cell.length_a   1.000
_cell.length_b   1.000
_cell.length_c   1.000
_cell.angle_alpha   90.00
_cell.angle_beta   90.00
_cell.angle_gamma   90.00
#
_symmetry.space_group_name_H-M   'P 1'
#
loop_
_entity.id
_entity.type
_entity.pdbx_description
1 polymer ?
#
loop_
_entity_poly.entity_id
_entity_poly.type
_entity_poly.pdbx_seq_one_letter_code
_entity_poly.pdbx_strand_id
1 'polypeptide(L)'
;MLTRKIGRLSNIYSKIDNPRASVYANYIQNSNVKVTGNIIIEGKGAYNSILEAGGDVKITGLPGVFRGGRIKAGKAVIVRELGSIGGSRVDVQVDADGRIAAERVFDNVFINIGGRLLVLNKEMRNINARLDHNGQIIF
;
A
#
# COMPACT_ATOMS: atom_id res chain seq x y z
N MET A 1 -22.66 -37.01 -14.44
CA MET A 1 -21.38 -36.63 -15.10
C MET A 1 -20.94 -35.20 -14.75
N LEU A 2 -21.87 -34.23 -14.70
CA LEU A 2 -21.59 -32.81 -14.39
C LEU A 2 -21.11 -32.58 -12.94
N THR A 3 -21.74 -33.20 -11.96
CA THR A 3 -21.39 -33.08 -10.53
C THR A 3 -19.96 -33.52 -10.23
N ARG A 4 -19.47 -34.54 -10.95
CA ARG A 4 -18.09 -35.04 -10.82
C ARG A 4 -17.07 -34.08 -11.44
N LYS A 5 -17.43 -33.38 -12.52
CA LYS A 5 -16.60 -32.32 -13.12
C LYS A 5 -16.54 -31.10 -12.21
N ILE A 6 -17.67 -30.69 -11.62
CA ILE A 6 -17.75 -29.57 -10.68
C ILE A 6 -16.95 -29.86 -9.40
N GLY A 7 -17.06 -31.07 -8.84
CA GLY A 7 -16.26 -31.46 -7.68
C GLY A 7 -14.75 -31.48 -7.96
N ARG A 8 -14.35 -31.90 -9.18
CA ARG A 8 -12.94 -31.80 -9.62
C ARG A 8 -12.47 -30.36 -9.74
N LEU A 9 -13.29 -29.48 -10.31
CA LEU A 9 -12.97 -28.06 -10.49
C LEU A 9 -12.86 -27.35 -9.14
N SER A 10 -13.80 -27.58 -8.21
CA SER A 10 -13.77 -27.06 -6.85
C SER A 10 -12.52 -27.52 -6.08
N ASN A 11 -12.15 -28.80 -6.21
CA ASN A 11 -10.92 -29.32 -5.61
C ASN A 11 -9.64 -28.79 -6.26
N ILE A 12 -9.65 -28.43 -7.54
CA ILE A 12 -8.52 -27.77 -8.18
C ILE A 12 -8.43 -26.32 -7.67
N TYR A 13 -9.55 -25.60 -7.61
CA TYR A 13 -9.60 -24.23 -7.08
C TYR A 13 -9.16 -24.15 -5.61
N SER A 14 -9.57 -25.09 -4.76
CA SER A 14 -9.13 -25.13 -3.36
C SER A 14 -7.66 -25.52 -3.19
N LYS A 15 -7.07 -26.17 -4.20
CA LYS A 15 -5.65 -26.53 -4.27
C LYS A 15 -4.78 -25.51 -5.02
N ILE A 16 -5.39 -24.53 -5.69
CA ILE A 16 -4.70 -23.30 -6.08
C ILE A 16 -4.55 -22.51 -4.77
N ASP A 17 -3.58 -22.95 -3.96
CA ASP A 17 -3.05 -22.12 -2.91
C ASP A 17 -2.54 -20.85 -3.60
N ASN A 18 -3.01 -19.69 -3.16
CA ASN A 18 -2.39 -18.41 -3.47
C ASN A 18 -1.49 -18.10 -2.27
N PRO A 19 -0.32 -18.76 -2.15
CA PRO A 19 0.52 -18.60 -0.97
C PRO A 19 0.84 -17.11 -0.84
N ARG A 20 0.62 -16.58 0.36
CA ARG A 20 1.00 -15.20 0.67
C ARG A 20 2.52 -15.14 0.72
N ALA A 21 3.12 -14.65 -0.35
CA ALA A 21 4.55 -14.34 -0.40
C ALA A 21 4.74 -12.90 0.07
N SER A 22 5.74 -12.66 0.93
CA SER A 22 6.08 -11.33 1.41
C SER A 22 7.54 -11.02 1.09
N VAL A 23 7.84 -9.73 0.91
CA VAL A 23 9.20 -9.23 0.70
C VAL A 23 9.63 -8.43 1.90
N TYR A 24 10.87 -8.68 2.33
CA TYR A 24 11.57 -7.93 3.37
C TYR A 24 12.77 -7.24 2.74
N ALA A 25 12.94 -5.95 2.98
CA ALA A 25 14.07 -5.18 2.47
C ALA A 25 14.47 -4.10 3.46
N ASN A 26 15.71 -3.65 3.39
CA ASN A 26 16.12 -2.42 4.08
C ASN A 26 15.94 -1.18 3.22
N TYR A 27 15.99 -1.34 1.90
CA TYR A 27 15.91 -0.23 0.95
C TYR A 27 15.48 -0.73 -0.42
N ILE A 28 14.62 0.03 -1.11
CA ILE A 28 14.18 -0.26 -2.48
C ILE A 28 14.32 1.02 -3.31
N GLN A 29 14.97 0.93 -4.47
CA GLN A 29 15.12 2.09 -5.34
C GLN A 29 14.95 1.69 -6.81
N ASN A 30 14.29 2.57 -7.59
CA ASN A 30 14.12 2.40 -9.05
C ASN A 30 13.59 1.01 -9.42
N SER A 31 12.66 0.49 -8.64
CA SER A 31 12.21 -0.91 -8.73
C SER A 31 10.69 -1.02 -8.75
N ASN A 32 10.20 -2.12 -9.31
CA ASN A 32 8.81 -2.55 -9.18
C ASN A 32 8.76 -3.85 -8.37
N VAL A 33 8.05 -3.83 -7.25
CA VAL A 33 7.89 -4.98 -6.36
C VAL A 33 6.42 -5.30 -6.20
N LYS A 34 6.04 -6.53 -6.55
CA LYS A 34 4.67 -7.02 -6.49
C LYS A 34 4.59 -8.34 -5.73
N VAL A 35 3.72 -8.39 -4.72
CA VAL A 35 3.58 -9.55 -3.82
C VAL A 35 2.13 -9.82 -3.45
N THR A 36 1.78 -11.07 -3.17
CA THR A 36 0.44 -11.47 -2.69
C THR A 36 0.23 -11.22 -1.20
N GLY A 37 1.32 -11.19 -0.42
CA GLY A 37 1.37 -10.87 0.99
C GLY A 37 1.78 -9.41 1.23
N ASN A 38 2.82 -9.22 2.05
CA ASN A 38 3.22 -7.90 2.56
C ASN A 38 4.56 -7.45 1.97
N ILE A 39 4.77 -6.14 1.90
CA ILE A 39 6.09 -5.53 1.69
C ILE A 39 6.51 -4.86 2.98
N ILE A 40 7.64 -5.28 3.55
CA ILE A 40 8.16 -4.77 4.82
C ILE A 40 9.54 -4.17 4.59
N ILE A 41 9.66 -2.87 4.86
CA ILE A 41 10.88 -2.08 4.69
C ILE A 41 11.32 -1.52 6.04
N GLU A 42 12.38 -2.09 6.60
CA GLU A 42 12.84 -1.79 7.97
C GLU A 42 14.09 -0.88 8.01
N GLY A 43 14.57 -0.44 6.84
CA GLY A 43 15.68 0.50 6.72
C GLY A 43 15.25 1.88 6.21
N LYS A 44 16.02 2.42 5.25
CA LYS A 44 15.91 3.82 4.85
C LYS A 44 14.58 4.17 4.18
N GLY A 45 13.94 3.21 3.53
CA GLY A 45 12.67 3.40 2.85
C GLY A 45 12.71 3.00 1.38
N ALA A 46 11.91 3.66 0.53
CA ALA A 46 11.91 3.42 -0.90
C ALA A 46 11.83 4.70 -1.75
N TYR A 47 12.48 4.66 -2.91
CA TYR A 47 12.63 5.79 -3.81
C TYR A 47 12.25 5.40 -5.23
N ASN A 48 11.51 6.26 -5.92
CA ASN A 48 11.17 6.14 -7.34
C ASN A 48 10.71 4.72 -7.70
N SER A 49 9.81 4.16 -6.90
CA SER A 49 9.47 2.74 -6.95
C SER A 49 7.97 2.53 -7.00
N ILE A 50 7.57 1.35 -7.46
CA ILE A 50 6.18 0.88 -7.45
C ILE A 50 6.12 -0.31 -6.50
N LEU A 51 5.33 -0.19 -5.43
CA LEU A 51 5.14 -1.22 -4.42
C LEU A 51 3.67 -1.67 -4.47
N GLU A 52 3.42 -2.92 -4.86
CA GLU A 52 2.09 -3.53 -4.93
C GLU A 52 2.00 -4.74 -4.00
N ALA A 53 1.17 -4.66 -2.97
CA ALA A 53 0.97 -5.73 -2.00
C ALA A 53 -0.51 -6.11 -1.90
N GLY A 54 -0.81 -7.42 -1.88
CA GLY A 54 -2.16 -7.90 -1.53
C GLY A 54 -2.52 -7.69 -0.05
N GLY A 55 -1.51 -7.59 0.82
CA GLY A 55 -1.64 -7.27 2.24
C GLY A 55 -1.25 -5.83 2.56
N ASP A 56 -0.27 -5.68 3.45
CA ASP A 56 0.24 -4.39 3.92
C ASP A 56 1.51 -3.97 3.19
N VAL A 57 1.74 -2.65 3.08
CA VAL A 57 3.06 -2.07 2.85
C VAL A 57 3.48 -1.31 4.10
N LYS A 58 4.58 -1.72 4.73
CA LYS A 58 5.11 -1.14 5.96
C LYS A 58 6.51 -0.60 5.71
N ILE A 59 6.74 0.68 5.98
CA ILE A 59 8.03 1.35 5.87
C ILE A 59 8.29 2.06 7.20
N THR A 60 8.84 1.32 8.15
CA THR A 60 8.94 1.72 9.58
C THR A 60 10.38 1.93 10.05
N GLY A 61 11.37 1.64 9.20
CA GLY A 61 12.78 1.91 9.47
C GLY A 61 13.12 3.39 9.59
N LEU A 62 14.40 3.71 9.78
CA LEU A 62 14.88 5.10 9.84
C LEU A 62 15.68 5.48 8.58
N PRO A 63 15.35 6.59 7.89
CA PRO A 63 14.25 7.53 8.18
C PRO A 63 12.84 7.02 7.80
N GLY A 64 12.71 5.90 7.07
CA GLY A 64 11.41 5.27 6.82
C GLY A 64 10.55 5.99 5.78
N VAL A 65 11.17 6.35 4.66
CA VAL A 65 10.61 7.33 3.71
C VAL A 65 10.08 6.66 2.45
N PHE A 66 9.09 7.25 1.81
CA PHE A 66 8.69 6.88 0.45
C PHE A 66 8.66 8.12 -0.44
N ARG A 67 9.54 8.16 -1.44
CA ARG A 67 9.79 9.35 -2.26
C ARG A 67 9.72 9.03 -3.74
N GLY A 68 8.69 9.55 -4.41
CA GLY A 68 8.46 9.32 -5.83
C GLY A 68 7.94 7.92 -6.14
N GLY A 69 6.86 7.85 -6.91
CA GLY A 69 6.27 6.59 -7.37
C GLY A 69 4.94 6.27 -6.70
N ARG A 70 4.62 4.97 -6.56
CA ARG A 70 3.30 4.50 -6.14
C ARG A 70 3.37 3.38 -5.12
N ILE A 71 2.50 3.44 -4.12
CA ILE A 71 2.18 2.33 -3.23
C ILE A 71 0.72 1.92 -3.47
N LYS A 72 0.48 0.62 -3.68
CA LYS A 72 -0.85 0.01 -3.63
C LYS A 72 -0.84 -1.15 -2.66
N ALA A 73 -1.68 -1.12 -1.64
CA ALA A 73 -1.81 -2.19 -0.66
C ALA A 73 -3.28 -2.61 -0.56
N GLY A 74 -3.56 -3.90 -0.36
CA GLY A 74 -4.94 -4.33 -0.12
C GLY A 74 -5.48 -3.82 1.21
N LYS A 75 -4.64 -3.77 2.25
CA LYS A 75 -5.09 -3.50 3.62
C LYS A 75 -4.58 -2.17 4.18
N ALA A 76 -3.27 -2.05 4.37
CA ALA A 76 -2.71 -0.87 5.00
C ALA A 76 -1.42 -0.40 4.33
N VAL A 77 -1.26 0.91 4.30
CA VAL A 77 0.05 1.54 4.07
C VAL A 77 0.44 2.24 5.37
N ILE A 78 1.57 1.83 5.95
CA ILE A 78 2.11 2.38 7.20
C ILE A 78 3.53 2.86 6.92
N VAL A 79 3.75 4.16 6.88
CA VAL A 79 5.02 4.76 6.43
C VAL A 79 5.40 5.90 7.37
N ARG A 80 6.68 6.11 7.68
CA ARG A 80 7.05 7.27 8.50
C ARG A 80 6.84 8.57 7.73
N GLU A 81 7.49 8.69 6.57
CA GLU A 81 7.35 9.88 5.71
C GLU A 81 6.88 9.53 4.30
N LEU A 82 5.80 10.16 3.86
CA LEU A 82 5.30 10.10 2.48
C LEU A 82 5.60 11.40 1.74
N GLY A 83 6.25 11.31 0.59
CA GLY A 83 6.59 12.47 -0.23
C GLY A 83 7.92 13.13 0.17
N SER A 84 8.15 14.32 -0.38
CA SER A 84 9.37 15.10 -0.14
C SER A 84 9.08 16.60 -0.18
N ILE A 85 9.95 17.39 0.45
CA ILE A 85 9.92 18.87 0.37
C ILE A 85 9.99 19.36 -1.09
N GLY A 86 10.64 18.59 -1.98
CA GLY A 86 10.73 18.91 -3.40
C GLY A 86 9.46 18.61 -4.20
N GLY A 87 8.36 18.19 -3.54
CA GLY A 87 7.06 17.98 -4.18
C GLY A 87 7.04 16.82 -5.17
N SER A 88 7.91 15.80 -5.01
CA SER A 88 7.84 14.63 -5.88
C SER A 88 6.51 13.91 -5.71
N ARG A 89 5.77 13.72 -6.82
CA ARG A 89 4.46 13.06 -6.79
C ARG A 89 4.58 11.66 -6.18
N VAL A 90 3.71 11.39 -5.20
CA VAL A 90 3.53 10.06 -4.60
C VAL A 90 2.06 9.70 -4.64
N ASP A 91 1.74 8.53 -5.21
CA ASP A 91 0.40 7.96 -5.20
C ASP A 91 0.32 6.84 -4.16
N VAL A 92 -0.61 6.92 -3.22
CA VAL A 92 -0.82 5.91 -2.18
C VAL A 92 -2.26 5.41 -2.25
N GLN A 93 -2.44 4.11 -2.47
CA GLN A 93 -3.75 3.50 -2.62
C GLN A 93 -3.94 2.32 -1.67
N VAL A 94 -5.14 2.25 -1.08
CA VAL A 94 -5.67 1.07 -0.38
C VAL A 94 -7.09 0.74 -0.82
N ASP A 95 -7.55 -0.48 -0.53
CA ASP A 95 -8.94 -0.88 -0.75
C ASP A 95 -9.89 -0.15 0.23
N ALA A 96 -11.20 -0.30 0.05
CA ALA A 96 -12.21 0.53 0.73
C ALA A 96 -12.25 0.34 2.25
N ASP A 97 -11.91 -0.85 2.74
CA ASP A 97 -11.78 -1.21 4.16
C ASP A 97 -10.36 -0.94 4.71
N GLY A 98 -9.46 -0.45 3.85
CA GLY A 98 -8.07 -0.18 4.18
C GLY A 98 -7.83 1.17 4.85
N ARG A 99 -6.57 1.38 5.25
CA ARG A 99 -6.12 2.64 5.86
C ARG A 99 -4.71 3.05 5.46
N ILE A 100 -4.43 4.35 5.49
CA ILE A 100 -3.12 4.93 5.23
C ILE A 100 -2.68 5.70 6.48
N ALA A 101 -1.62 5.24 7.14
CA ALA A 101 -1.06 5.87 8.32
C ALA A 101 0.35 6.39 8.05
N ALA A 102 0.62 7.64 8.44
CA ALA A 102 1.95 8.19 8.34
C ALA A 102 2.28 9.25 9.39
N GLU A 103 3.54 9.27 9.84
CA GLU A 103 4.03 10.27 10.81
C GLU A 103 4.12 11.65 10.16
N ARG A 104 4.50 11.71 8.89
CA ARG A 104 4.59 12.93 8.09
C ARG A 104 4.18 12.66 6.65
N VAL A 105 3.38 13.55 6.08
CA VAL A 105 2.98 13.52 4.67
C VAL A 105 3.18 14.90 4.08
N PHE A 106 4.00 14.99 3.04
CA PHE A 106 4.24 16.24 2.32
C PHE A 106 3.07 16.55 1.38
N ASP A 107 3.11 17.75 0.78
CA ASP A 107 2.22 18.09 -0.32
C ASP A 107 2.50 17.21 -1.55
N ASN A 108 1.60 17.29 -2.53
CA ASN A 108 1.65 16.49 -3.77
C ASN A 108 1.62 14.96 -3.54
N VAL A 109 1.12 14.53 -2.37
CA VAL A 109 0.74 13.15 -2.07
C VAL A 109 -0.74 12.95 -2.40
N PHE A 110 -1.02 11.92 -3.20
CA PHE A 110 -2.35 11.52 -3.63
C PHE A 110 -2.79 10.31 -2.81
N ILE A 111 -3.74 10.51 -1.91
CA ILE A 111 -4.32 9.49 -1.03
C ILE A 111 -5.58 8.93 -1.71
N ASN A 112 -5.57 7.63 -2.02
CA ASN A 112 -6.71 6.92 -2.58
C ASN A 112 -7.17 5.79 -1.65
N ILE A 113 -8.42 5.83 -1.21
CA ILE A 113 -9.01 4.80 -0.34
C ILE A 113 -10.33 4.36 -0.98
N GLY A 114 -10.42 3.11 -1.39
CA GLY A 114 -11.65 2.58 -2.02
C GLY A 114 -12.10 3.33 -3.28
N GLY A 115 -11.18 3.97 -4.01
CA GLY A 115 -11.48 4.77 -5.20
C GLY A 115 -11.76 6.25 -4.93
N ARG A 116 -11.83 6.68 -3.67
CA ARG A 116 -11.93 8.10 -3.31
C ARG A 116 -10.54 8.72 -3.28
N LEU A 117 -10.36 9.83 -3.98
CA LEU A 117 -9.06 10.51 -4.09
C LEU A 117 -9.06 11.82 -3.29
N LEU A 118 -8.03 12.01 -2.49
CA LEU A 118 -7.68 13.26 -1.83
C LEU A 118 -6.23 13.64 -2.18
N VAL A 119 -6.03 14.89 -2.61
CA VAL A 119 -4.69 15.42 -2.88
C VAL A 119 -4.31 16.35 -1.74
N LEU A 120 -3.16 16.10 -1.11
CA LEU A 120 -2.65 17.01 -0.09
C LEU A 120 -1.96 18.21 -0.74
N ASN A 121 -2.43 19.40 -0.35
CA ASN A 121 -1.89 20.70 -0.77
C ASN A 121 -1.02 21.37 0.31
N LYS A 122 -0.81 20.68 1.44
CA LYS A 122 0.04 21.11 2.54
C LYS A 122 0.55 19.90 3.30
N GLU A 123 1.65 20.08 4.04
CA GLU A 123 2.15 19.05 4.95
C GLU A 123 1.13 18.72 6.05
N MET A 124 1.02 17.42 6.35
CA MET A 124 0.26 16.89 7.48
C MET A 124 1.14 15.96 8.33
N ARG A 125 0.77 15.79 9.60
CA ARG A 125 1.50 14.94 10.56
C ARG A 125 0.56 13.99 11.26
N ASN A 126 1.08 12.81 11.63
CA ASN A 126 0.39 11.78 12.39
C ASN A 126 -1.01 11.46 11.84
N ILE A 127 -1.07 11.17 10.55
CA ILE A 127 -2.35 10.88 9.88
C ILE A 127 -2.73 9.41 10.03
N ASN A 128 -4.04 9.12 10.06
CA ASN A 128 -4.58 7.77 9.93
C ASN A 128 -5.82 7.79 9.01
N ALA A 129 -5.59 8.00 7.72
CA ALA A 129 -6.64 8.17 6.73
C ALA A 129 -7.40 6.86 6.46
N ARG A 130 -8.74 6.94 6.45
CA ARG A 130 -9.68 5.84 6.15
C ARG A 130 -11.01 6.38 5.63
N LEU A 131 -11.87 5.52 5.08
CA LEU A 131 -13.26 5.89 4.80
C LEU A 131 -14.11 5.86 6.07
N ASP A 132 -15.01 6.83 6.21
CA ASP A 132 -16.13 6.77 7.14
C ASP A 132 -17.30 5.95 6.57
N HIS A 133 -18.41 5.85 7.31
CA HIS A 133 -19.60 5.12 6.87
C HIS A 133 -20.31 5.76 5.65
N ASN A 134 -20.01 7.01 5.33
CA ASN A 134 -20.53 7.73 4.17
C ASN A 134 -19.60 7.61 2.94
N GLY A 135 -18.46 6.93 3.08
CA GLY A 135 -17.44 6.84 2.04
C GLY A 135 -16.65 8.14 1.84
N GLN A 136 -16.54 8.98 2.87
CA GLN A 136 -15.67 10.15 2.89
C GLN A 136 -14.33 9.81 3.55
N ILE A 137 -13.23 10.40 3.06
CA ILE A 137 -11.91 10.24 3.69
C ILE A 137 -11.86 11.09 4.96
N ILE A 138 -11.59 10.44 6.08
CA ILE A 138 -11.33 11.03 7.39
C ILE A 138 -9.94 10.63 7.86
N PHE A 139 -9.35 11.40 8.78
CA PHE A 139 -7.97 11.23 9.28
C PHE A 139 -7.90 10.73 10.73
#